data_AF-A0A926W1Y0-F1
#
_entry.id   AF-A0A926W1Y0-F1
#
_cell.length_a   1.000
_cell.length_b   1.000
_cell.length_c   1.000
_cell.angle_alpha   90.00
_cell.angle_beta   90.00
_cell.angle_gamma   90.00
#
_symmetry.space_group_name_H-M   'P 1'
#
loop_
_entity.id
_entity.type
_entity.pdbx_description
1 polymer ?
#
loop_
_entity_poly.entity_id
_entity_poly.type
_entity_poly.pdbx_seq_one_letter_code
_entity_poly.pdbx_strand_id
1 'polypeptide(L)'
;MAIESQIRAAVRDCVNRTSRKPFRWGGLSGYQQLETIGQILRSLPCRELDTDYLSLLSVWIDQAKSRHRSLASDLEETHNWLQQIAECLHYPEQTSPRIDCATDVTQIVKLPLTSFQVQREMEELLQQFQPDPQQNPAQFALKKKLQKLWHKYGTDLLHCYDIPGLPPDNLKMEAMFSHLRRNQRRISGRKSTAELRDFGQYQVLFFAESEQMLLTQIREVPVAEYNTQRRRLAMDEAPRQQKHRLHRHPVTTIQALVAQHTELLTVLEFQALKY
;
A
#
# COMPACT_ATOMS: atom_id res chain seq x y z
N MET A 1 -0.95 25.76 13.38
CA MET A 1 0.24 25.07 13.94
C MET A 1 0.17 23.53 13.89
N ALA A 2 -0.64 22.85 14.73
CA ALA A 2 -0.64 21.37 14.77
C ALA A 2 -1.33 20.69 13.58
N ILE A 3 -2.44 21.25 13.09
CA ILE A 3 -3.20 20.72 11.95
C ILE A 3 -2.46 20.95 10.63
N GLU A 4 -1.89 22.14 10.43
CA GLU A 4 -1.02 22.43 9.28
C GLU A 4 0.21 21.50 9.22
N SER A 5 0.78 21.14 10.37
CA SER A 5 1.87 20.15 10.45
C SER A 5 1.42 18.77 9.98
N GLN A 6 0.17 18.37 10.29
CA GLN A 6 -0.41 17.11 9.79
C GLN A 6 -0.67 17.16 8.28
N ILE A 7 -1.14 18.29 7.74
CA ILE A 7 -1.31 18.49 6.30
C ILE A 7 0.05 18.44 5.58
N ARG A 8 1.08 19.10 6.13
CA ARG A 8 2.45 19.05 5.60
C ARG A 8 3.02 17.63 5.64
N ALA A 9 2.78 16.90 6.72
CA ALA A 9 3.17 15.51 6.84
C ALA A 9 2.47 14.64 5.79
N ALA A 10 1.20 14.90 5.49
CA ALA A 10 0.46 14.22 4.43
C ALA A 10 1.06 14.50 3.04
N VAL A 11 1.34 15.77 2.71
CA VAL A 11 2.01 16.14 1.44
C VAL A 11 3.39 15.48 1.34
N ARG A 12 4.19 15.53 2.41
CA ARG A 12 5.51 14.87 2.45
C ARG A 12 5.40 13.36 2.26
N ASP A 13 4.40 12.72 2.85
CA ASP A 13 4.17 11.29 2.71
C ASP A 13 3.77 10.92 1.26
N CYS A 14 2.98 11.76 0.59
CA CYS A 14 2.65 11.60 -0.84
C CYS A 14 3.90 11.60 -1.72
N VAL A 15 4.77 12.59 -1.53
CA VAL A 15 6.01 12.75 -2.32
C VAL A 15 7.03 11.64 -2.03
N ASN A 16 7.01 11.07 -0.82
CA ASN A 16 7.94 10.00 -0.41
C ASN A 16 7.27 8.62 -0.37
N ARG A 17 6.14 8.45 -1.06
CA ARG A 17 5.36 7.23 -0.98
C ARG A 17 6.11 6.07 -1.64
N THR A 18 6.42 5.06 -0.84
CA THR A 18 7.09 3.85 -1.31
C THR A 18 6.13 2.93 -2.04
N SER A 19 6.60 2.29 -3.11
CA SER A 19 5.86 1.20 -3.77
C SER A 19 5.65 0.00 -2.84
N ARG A 20 4.55 -0.73 -3.03
CA ARG A 20 4.20 -1.93 -2.27
C ARG A 20 3.79 -3.05 -3.20
N LYS A 21 3.94 -4.29 -2.74
CA LYS A 21 3.41 -5.46 -3.45
C LYS A 21 1.88 -5.50 -3.35
N PRO A 22 1.20 -6.09 -4.36
CA PRO A 22 1.65 -6.36 -5.70
C PRO A 22 1.39 -5.10 -6.53
N PHE A 23 2.40 -4.66 -7.26
CA PHE A 23 2.28 -3.59 -8.26
C PHE A 23 1.62 -2.29 -7.77
N ARG A 24 1.63 -1.96 -6.47
CA ARG A 24 1.18 -0.66 -5.98
C ARG A 24 2.32 0.33 -6.10
N TRP A 25 2.24 1.20 -7.10
CA TRP A 25 3.30 2.15 -7.38
C TRP A 25 3.16 3.39 -6.51
N GLY A 26 4.11 3.55 -5.58
CA GLY A 26 4.06 4.61 -4.60
C GLY A 26 4.05 5.99 -5.23
N GLY A 27 4.84 6.19 -6.29
CA GLY A 27 4.88 7.44 -7.05
C GLY A 27 3.53 7.80 -7.68
N LEU A 28 2.87 6.85 -8.36
CA LEU A 28 1.56 7.08 -8.99
C LEU A 28 0.46 7.32 -7.94
N SER A 29 0.38 6.46 -6.92
CA SER A 29 -0.58 6.65 -5.83
C SER A 29 -0.32 7.95 -5.04
N GLY A 30 0.94 8.36 -4.91
CA GLY A 30 1.33 9.62 -4.28
C GLY A 30 0.92 10.83 -5.11
N TYR A 31 1.08 10.76 -6.44
CA TYR A 31 0.63 11.79 -7.37
C TYR A 31 -0.90 11.98 -7.35
N GLN A 32 -1.67 10.89 -7.44
CA GLN A 32 -3.14 10.92 -7.35
C GLN A 32 -3.63 11.46 -5.99
N GLN A 33 -2.92 11.11 -4.92
CA GLN A 33 -3.22 11.61 -3.59
C GLN A 33 -2.90 13.10 -3.44
N LEU A 34 -1.80 13.55 -4.03
CA LEU A 34 -1.42 14.96 -4.07
C LEU A 34 -2.46 15.78 -4.84
N GLU A 35 -3.00 15.23 -5.92
CA GLU A 35 -4.14 15.80 -6.64
C GLU A 35 -5.37 15.97 -5.77
N THR A 36 -5.73 14.94 -5.01
CA THR A 36 -6.86 14.98 -4.08
C THR A 36 -6.66 16.05 -3.02
N ILE A 37 -5.46 16.14 -2.43
CA ILE A 37 -5.12 17.17 -1.44
C ILE A 37 -5.27 18.56 -2.06
N GLY A 38 -4.71 18.79 -3.25
CA GLY A 38 -4.81 20.07 -3.94
C GLY A 38 -6.26 20.50 -4.22
N GLN A 39 -7.10 19.57 -4.68
CA GLN A 39 -8.52 19.84 -4.92
C GLN A 39 -9.26 20.25 -3.65
N ILE A 40 -9.02 19.54 -2.53
CA ILE A 40 -9.65 19.86 -1.24
C ILE A 40 -9.17 21.23 -0.74
N LEU A 41 -7.86 21.51 -0.83
CA LEU A 41 -7.33 22.81 -0.38
C LEU A 41 -7.88 23.98 -1.19
N ARG A 42 -8.13 23.82 -2.50
CA ARG A 42 -8.78 24.85 -3.33
C ARG A 42 -10.24 25.08 -3.00
N SER A 43 -10.93 24.08 -2.45
CA SER A 43 -12.35 24.20 -2.07
C SER A 43 -12.56 24.99 -0.78
N LEU A 44 -11.48 25.42 -0.12
CA LEU A 44 -11.55 26.22 1.09
C LEU A 44 -11.98 27.67 0.78
N PRO A 45 -12.95 28.23 1.54
CA PRO A 45 -13.29 29.64 1.40
C PRO A 45 -12.12 30.50 1.89
N CYS A 46 -11.77 31.52 1.12
CA CYS A 46 -10.78 32.50 1.58
C CYS A 46 -11.35 33.32 2.75
N ARG A 47 -10.70 33.31 3.92
CA ARG A 47 -11.07 34.09 5.10
C ARG A 47 -10.08 35.23 5.37
N GLU A 48 -10.52 36.26 6.10
CA GLU A 48 -9.68 37.44 6.44
C GLU A 48 -8.48 37.08 7.34
N LEU A 49 -8.60 36.03 8.16
CA LEU A 49 -7.51 35.46 8.96
C LEU A 49 -6.89 34.21 8.30
N ASP A 50 -7.05 34.05 6.99
CA ASP A 50 -6.41 32.96 6.27
C ASP A 50 -4.91 32.97 6.58
N THR A 51 -4.46 31.90 7.20
CA THR A 51 -3.06 31.53 7.17
C THR A 51 -2.68 31.39 5.70
N ASP A 52 -1.97 32.38 5.16
CA ASP A 52 -1.37 32.43 3.81
C ASP A 52 -0.80 31.08 3.36
N TYR A 53 -0.37 30.27 4.31
CA TYR A 53 0.19 28.93 4.14
C TYR A 53 -0.66 27.94 3.32
N LEU A 54 -1.94 27.71 3.64
CA LEU A 54 -2.73 26.67 2.95
C LEU A 54 -3.04 27.07 1.50
N SER A 55 -3.30 28.36 1.28
CA SER A 55 -3.50 28.94 -0.05
C SER A 55 -2.22 28.84 -0.89
N LEU A 56 -1.06 29.23 -0.33
CA LEU A 56 0.25 29.06 -0.99
C LEU A 56 0.59 27.59 -1.28
N LEU A 57 0.27 26.69 -0.33
CA LEU A 57 0.49 25.26 -0.50
C LEU A 57 -0.33 24.69 -1.66
N SER A 58 -1.58 25.13 -1.84
CA SER A 58 -2.40 24.71 -2.98
C SER A 58 -1.77 25.10 -4.32
N VAL A 59 -1.21 26.32 -4.43
CA VAL A 59 -0.50 26.80 -5.62
C VAL A 59 0.75 25.96 -5.91
N TRP A 60 1.56 25.65 -4.90
CA TRP A 60 2.75 24.81 -5.08
C TRP A 60 2.40 23.38 -5.48
N ILE A 61 1.32 22.83 -4.93
CA ILE A 61 0.81 21.51 -5.34
C ILE A 61 0.45 21.54 -6.82
N ASP A 62 -0.21 22.59 -7.29
CA ASP A 62 -0.63 22.71 -8.68
C ASP A 62 0.53 22.83 -9.66
N GLN A 63 1.55 23.61 -9.29
CA GLN A 63 2.79 23.71 -10.06
C GLN A 63 3.54 22.37 -10.10
N ALA A 64 3.60 21.66 -8.96
CA ALA A 64 4.22 20.34 -8.91
C ALA A 64 3.46 19.34 -9.80
N LYS A 65 2.12 19.38 -9.79
CA LYS A 65 1.29 18.53 -10.65
C LYS A 65 1.50 18.84 -12.13
N SER A 66 1.42 20.11 -12.52
CA SER A 66 1.56 20.50 -13.93
C SER A 66 2.90 20.08 -14.51
N ARG A 67 3.98 20.24 -13.73
CA ARG A 67 5.33 19.84 -14.11
C ARG A 67 5.50 18.34 -14.34
N HIS A 68 4.77 17.50 -13.61
CA HIS A 68 4.93 16.04 -13.65
C HIS A 68 3.79 15.30 -14.35
N ARG A 69 2.85 16.01 -14.98
CA ARG A 69 1.66 15.42 -15.61
C ARG A 69 2.01 14.39 -16.69
N SER A 70 2.94 14.72 -17.59
CA SER A 70 3.35 13.80 -18.66
C SER A 70 3.99 12.53 -18.12
N LEU A 71 4.89 12.67 -17.14
CA LEU A 71 5.53 11.55 -16.47
C LEU A 71 4.53 10.67 -15.71
N ALA A 72 3.55 11.30 -15.04
CA ALA A 72 2.49 10.57 -14.34
C ALA A 72 1.63 9.75 -15.32
N SER A 73 1.28 10.33 -16.47
CA SER A 73 0.54 9.63 -17.53
C SER A 73 1.34 8.46 -18.11
N ASP A 74 2.64 8.65 -18.37
CA ASP A 74 3.52 7.58 -18.85
C ASP A 74 3.60 6.43 -17.81
N LEU A 75 3.72 6.76 -16.53
CA LEU A 75 3.73 5.77 -15.45
C LEU A 75 2.37 5.07 -15.28
N GLU A 76 1.25 5.77 -15.48
CA GLU A 76 -0.08 5.17 -15.44
C GLU A 76 -0.25 4.12 -16.54
N GLU A 77 0.11 4.45 -17.78
CA GLU A 77 0.09 3.47 -18.87
C GLU A 77 1.08 2.32 -18.65
N THR A 78 2.27 2.61 -18.11
CA THR A 78 3.23 1.56 -17.75
C THR A 78 2.65 0.62 -16.69
N HIS A 79 1.87 1.15 -15.74
CA HIS A 79 1.21 0.36 -14.70
C HIS A 79 0.10 -0.52 -15.29
N ASN A 80 -0.71 0.00 -16.22
CA ASN A 80 -1.72 -0.76 -16.96
C ASN A 80 -1.08 -1.96 -17.71
N TRP A 81 0.02 -1.72 -18.42
CA TRP A 81 0.77 -2.81 -19.08
C TRP A 81 1.25 -3.87 -18.08
N LEU A 82 1.77 -3.44 -16.92
CA LEU A 82 2.18 -4.37 -15.87
C LEU A 82 1.02 -5.20 -15.31
N GLN A 83 -0.18 -4.63 -15.22
CA GLN A 83 -1.38 -5.37 -14.83
C GLN A 83 -1.78 -6.40 -15.88
N GLN A 84 -1.79 -6.05 -17.17
CA GLN A 84 -2.06 -7.00 -18.26
C GLN A 84 -1.05 -8.16 -18.27
N ILE A 85 0.23 -7.87 -18.02
CA ILE A 85 1.26 -8.91 -17.89
C ILE A 85 0.97 -9.81 -16.68
N ALA A 86 0.57 -9.23 -15.56
CA ALA A 86 0.22 -9.99 -14.36
C ALA A 86 -1.01 -10.89 -14.61
N GLU A 87 -2.01 -10.40 -15.32
CA GLU A 87 -3.20 -11.15 -15.74
C GLU A 87 -2.83 -12.31 -16.69
N CYS A 88 -1.98 -12.07 -17.69
CA CYS A 88 -1.46 -13.08 -18.60
C CYS A 88 -0.69 -14.19 -17.85
N LEU A 89 0.06 -13.82 -16.81
CA LEU A 89 0.74 -14.77 -15.92
C LEU A 89 -0.17 -15.34 -14.83
N HIS A 90 -1.48 -15.08 -14.89
CA HIS A 90 -2.48 -15.51 -13.92
C HIS A 90 -2.08 -15.21 -12.46
N TYR A 91 -1.39 -14.10 -12.27
CA TYR A 91 -0.97 -13.63 -10.97
C TYR A 91 -2.21 -13.29 -10.14
N PRO A 92 -2.36 -13.80 -8.91
CA PRO A 92 -3.60 -13.65 -8.17
C PRO A 92 -3.85 -12.18 -7.83
N GLU A 93 -5.02 -11.68 -8.22
CA GLU A 93 -5.48 -10.36 -7.82
C GLU A 93 -5.67 -10.31 -6.30
N GLN A 94 -5.10 -9.30 -5.64
CA GLN A 94 -5.29 -9.08 -4.20
C GLN A 94 -6.66 -8.48 -3.83
N THR A 95 -7.58 -8.37 -4.79
CA THR A 95 -8.86 -7.68 -4.63
C THR A 95 -9.93 -8.52 -3.97
N SER A 96 -9.70 -9.82 -3.74
CA SER A 96 -10.61 -10.58 -2.89
C SER A 96 -10.36 -10.24 -1.42
N PRO A 97 -11.29 -9.56 -0.71
CA PRO A 97 -11.29 -9.61 0.75
C PRO A 97 -11.26 -11.08 1.15
N ARG A 98 -10.61 -11.39 2.28
CA ARG A 98 -10.71 -12.72 2.90
C ARG A 98 -12.18 -13.07 3.06
N ILE A 99 -12.71 -13.85 2.12
CA ILE A 99 -13.97 -14.56 2.31
C ILE A 99 -13.55 -15.78 3.12
N ASP A 100 -13.50 -15.57 4.43
CA ASP A 100 -13.56 -16.66 5.41
C ASP A 100 -15.01 -17.17 5.43
N CYS A 101 -15.48 -17.73 4.31
CA CYS A 101 -16.73 -18.48 4.24
C CYS A 101 -16.49 -19.73 3.41
N ALA A 102 -16.43 -20.85 4.11
CA ALA A 102 -16.50 -22.18 3.53
C ALA A 102 -17.90 -22.41 2.95
N THR A 103 -18.15 -21.93 1.73
CA THR A 103 -19.18 -22.41 0.80
C THR A 103 -19.16 -21.51 -0.42
N ASP A 104 -18.51 -21.97 -1.50
CA ASP A 104 -19.10 -21.84 -2.83
C ASP A 104 -18.43 -22.84 -3.78
N VAL A 105 -19.06 -24.01 -3.85
CA VAL A 105 -18.82 -25.03 -4.86
C VAL A 105 -19.52 -24.57 -6.13
N THR A 106 -18.94 -23.60 -6.81
CA THR A 106 -19.11 -23.43 -8.25
C THR A 106 -17.71 -23.42 -8.85
N GLN A 107 -17.12 -24.62 -8.89
CA GLN A 107 -16.00 -24.92 -9.76
C GLN A 107 -16.46 -24.69 -11.19
N ILE A 108 -16.31 -23.45 -11.68
CA ILE A 108 -16.10 -23.21 -13.09
C ILE A 108 -14.92 -24.10 -13.43
N VAL A 109 -15.16 -25.12 -14.25
CA VAL A 109 -14.13 -25.96 -14.86
C VAL A 109 -13.27 -25.03 -15.71
N LYS A 110 -12.34 -24.31 -15.09
CA LYS A 110 -11.25 -23.63 -15.78
C LYS A 110 -10.44 -24.77 -16.37
N LEU A 111 -10.46 -24.87 -17.70
CA LEU A 111 -9.55 -25.76 -18.41
C LEU A 111 -8.13 -25.54 -17.86
N PRO A 112 -7.34 -26.61 -17.68
CA PRO A 112 -5.97 -26.47 -17.21
C PRO A 112 -5.21 -25.59 -18.19
N LEU A 113 -4.82 -24.42 -17.71
CA LEU A 113 -4.00 -23.46 -18.43
C LEU A 113 -2.64 -24.11 -18.72
N THR A 114 -2.23 -24.13 -19.98
CA THR A 114 -0.97 -24.78 -20.39
C THR A 114 0.15 -23.77 -20.55
N SER A 115 1.41 -24.21 -20.40
CA SER A 115 2.58 -23.36 -20.67
C SER A 115 2.55 -22.75 -22.07
N PHE A 116 2.13 -23.52 -23.08
CA PHE A 116 2.02 -23.06 -24.46
C PHE A 116 1.06 -21.88 -24.62
N GLN A 117 -0.10 -21.90 -23.93
CA GLN A 117 -1.06 -20.80 -23.98
C GLN A 117 -0.47 -19.53 -23.36
N VAL A 118 0.11 -19.63 -22.16
CA VAL A 118 0.75 -18.50 -21.46
C VAL A 118 1.91 -17.94 -22.28
N GLN A 119 2.73 -18.81 -22.88
CA GLN A 119 3.85 -18.38 -23.71
C GLN A 119 3.37 -17.56 -24.90
N ARG A 120 2.38 -18.07 -25.64
CA ARG A 120 1.82 -17.39 -26.82
C ARG A 120 1.23 -16.04 -26.43
N GLU A 121 0.39 -15.98 -25.40
CA GLU A 121 -0.22 -14.74 -24.92
C GLU A 121 0.83 -13.71 -24.48
N MET A 122 1.87 -14.16 -23.77
CA MET A 122 2.95 -13.28 -23.34
C MET A 122 3.78 -12.75 -24.53
N GLU A 123 4.04 -13.59 -25.53
CA GLU A 123 4.74 -13.18 -26.76
C GLU A 123 3.92 -12.18 -27.57
N GLU A 124 2.61 -12.41 -27.73
CA GLU A 124 1.67 -11.48 -28.37
C GLU A 124 1.63 -10.14 -27.63
N LEU A 125 1.54 -10.16 -26.30
CA LEU A 125 1.53 -8.96 -25.46
C LEU A 125 2.85 -8.17 -25.61
N LEU A 126 4.00 -8.86 -25.60
CA LEU A 126 5.31 -8.25 -25.80
C LEU A 126 5.49 -7.64 -27.20
N GLN A 127 4.84 -8.21 -28.22
CA GLN A 127 4.83 -7.69 -29.59
C GLN A 127 3.95 -6.44 -29.72
N GLN A 128 2.79 -6.41 -29.06
CA GLN A 128 1.88 -5.26 -29.03
C GLN A 128 2.46 -4.09 -28.25
N PHE A 129 3.20 -4.36 -27.16
CA PHE A 129 3.78 -3.32 -26.34
C PHE A 129 4.97 -2.66 -27.05
N GLN A 130 4.77 -1.57 -27.79
CA GLN A 130 5.82 -0.85 -28.53
C GLN A 130 5.91 0.65 -28.15
N PRO A 131 6.46 0.98 -26.97
CA PRO A 131 6.56 2.36 -26.53
C PRO A 131 7.69 3.11 -27.26
N ASP A 132 7.44 4.39 -27.57
CA ASP A 132 8.45 5.33 -28.05
C ASP A 132 9.41 5.70 -26.91
N PRO A 133 10.73 5.47 -27.04
CA PRO A 133 11.70 5.77 -25.99
C PRO A 133 11.82 7.27 -25.65
N GLN A 134 11.48 8.18 -26.56
CA GLN A 134 11.58 9.62 -26.33
C GLN A 134 10.35 10.17 -25.62
N GLN A 135 9.16 9.69 -26.01
CA GLN A 135 7.90 10.17 -25.45
C GLN A 135 7.51 9.42 -24.17
N ASN A 136 7.78 8.11 -24.11
CA ASN A 136 7.30 7.20 -23.07
C ASN A 136 8.47 6.43 -22.41
N PRO A 137 9.39 7.13 -21.71
CA PRO A 137 10.60 6.52 -21.15
C PRO A 137 10.32 5.45 -20.08
N ALA A 138 9.26 5.58 -19.28
CA ALA A 138 8.91 4.60 -18.25
C ALA A 138 8.40 3.29 -18.88
N GLN A 139 7.53 3.40 -19.88
CA GLN A 139 7.05 2.24 -20.65
C GLN A 139 8.21 1.52 -21.34
N PHE A 140 9.10 2.27 -21.98
CA PHE A 140 10.28 1.71 -22.63
C PHE A 140 11.20 0.97 -21.63
N ALA A 141 11.43 1.56 -20.46
CA ALA A 141 12.22 0.92 -19.41
C ALA A 141 11.58 -0.38 -18.92
N LEU A 142 10.25 -0.42 -18.74
CA LEU A 142 9.52 -1.64 -18.40
C LEU A 142 9.70 -2.70 -19.49
N LYS A 143 9.40 -2.38 -20.75
CA LYS A 143 9.51 -3.32 -21.87
C LYS A 143 10.90 -3.94 -21.94
N LYS A 144 11.94 -3.11 -21.94
CA LYS A 144 13.33 -3.56 -22.02
C LYS A 144 13.68 -4.52 -20.88
N LYS A 145 13.24 -4.21 -19.66
CA LYS A 145 13.51 -5.05 -18.50
C LYS A 145 12.73 -6.36 -18.56
N LEU A 146 11.47 -6.30 -18.97
CA LEU A 146 10.58 -7.44 -19.09
C LEU A 146 11.07 -8.42 -20.16
N GLN A 147 11.42 -7.94 -21.36
CA GLN A 147 11.99 -8.78 -22.42
C GLN A 147 13.26 -9.51 -21.95
N LYS A 148 14.14 -8.80 -21.23
CA LYS A 148 15.35 -9.41 -20.65
C LYS A 148 15.02 -10.50 -19.62
N LEU A 149 14.02 -10.26 -18.76
CA LEU A 149 13.61 -11.23 -17.75
C LEU A 149 12.92 -12.44 -18.39
N TRP A 150 12.03 -12.20 -19.35
CA TRP A 150 11.33 -13.24 -20.11
C TRP A 150 12.30 -14.13 -20.86
N HIS A 151 13.28 -13.56 -21.58
CA HIS A 151 14.29 -14.34 -22.28
C HIS A 151 15.17 -15.17 -21.32
N LYS A 152 15.44 -14.66 -20.10
CA LYS A 152 16.32 -15.33 -19.14
C LYS A 152 15.61 -16.42 -18.32
N TYR A 153 14.35 -16.20 -17.94
CA TYR A 153 13.64 -17.02 -16.96
C TYR A 153 12.29 -17.53 -17.44
N GLY A 154 11.83 -17.14 -18.63
CA GLY A 154 10.51 -17.49 -19.16
C GLY A 154 10.33 -18.99 -19.28
N THR A 155 11.31 -19.69 -19.87
CA THR A 155 11.29 -21.16 -19.99
C THR A 155 11.12 -21.86 -18.64
N ASP A 156 11.86 -21.39 -17.63
CA ASP A 156 11.83 -21.99 -16.28
C ASP A 156 10.50 -21.72 -15.57
N LEU A 157 9.91 -20.55 -15.79
CA LEU A 157 8.60 -20.17 -15.24
C LEU A 157 7.46 -21.00 -15.86
N LEU A 158 7.55 -21.28 -17.15
CA LEU A 158 6.49 -21.93 -17.92
C LEU A 158 6.15 -23.34 -17.42
N HIS A 159 7.13 -24.07 -16.89
CA HIS A 159 6.92 -25.40 -16.31
C HIS A 159 5.91 -25.42 -15.16
N CYS A 160 5.72 -24.30 -14.45
CA CYS A 160 4.74 -24.21 -13.37
C CYS A 160 3.29 -24.34 -13.84
N TYR A 161 3.00 -24.08 -15.12
CA TYR A 161 1.65 -24.20 -15.68
C TYR A 161 1.32 -25.63 -16.11
N ASP A 162 2.33 -26.43 -16.49
CA ASP A 162 2.11 -27.80 -16.96
C ASP A 162 1.97 -28.82 -15.81
N ILE A 163 2.42 -28.46 -14.60
CA ILE A 163 2.40 -29.35 -13.43
C ILE A 163 1.15 -29.07 -12.59
N PRO A 164 0.18 -30.00 -12.51
CA PRO A 164 -1.02 -29.80 -11.72
C PRO A 164 -0.70 -29.52 -10.24
N GLY A 165 -1.22 -28.41 -9.72
CA GLY A 165 -1.10 -28.03 -8.30
C GLY A 165 0.18 -27.27 -7.92
N LEU A 166 1.13 -27.09 -8.84
CA LEU A 166 2.27 -26.21 -8.62
C LEU A 166 1.85 -24.75 -8.90
N PRO A 167 1.93 -23.81 -7.94
CA PRO A 167 1.53 -22.43 -8.20
C PRO A 167 2.57 -21.72 -9.09
N PRO A 168 2.12 -20.80 -9.98
CA PRO A 168 3.02 -19.99 -10.82
C PRO A 168 3.72 -18.87 -10.04
N ASP A 169 3.37 -18.67 -8.77
CA ASP A 169 3.94 -17.64 -7.90
C ASP A 169 4.28 -18.18 -6.50
N ASN A 170 5.08 -17.40 -5.76
CA ASN A 170 5.50 -17.72 -4.39
C ASN A 170 4.80 -16.88 -3.31
N LEU A 171 3.73 -16.15 -3.64
CA LEU A 171 3.11 -15.16 -2.75
C LEU A 171 2.61 -15.77 -1.44
N LYS A 172 1.97 -16.94 -1.51
CA LYS A 172 1.47 -17.62 -0.30
C LYS A 172 2.61 -17.92 0.68
N MET A 173 3.76 -18.35 0.16
CA MET A 173 4.97 -18.60 0.96
C MET A 173 5.53 -17.30 1.53
N GLU A 174 5.68 -16.26 0.71
CA GLU A 174 6.16 -14.95 1.18
C GLU A 174 5.23 -14.34 2.26
N ALA A 175 3.91 -14.47 2.08
CA ALA A 175 2.92 -14.00 3.03
C ALA A 175 3.03 -14.75 4.36
N MET A 176 3.13 -16.08 4.32
CA MET A 176 3.36 -16.91 5.51
C MET A 176 4.62 -16.46 6.27
N PHE A 177 5.76 -16.34 5.60
CA PHE A 177 7.01 -15.87 6.24
C PHE A 177 6.89 -14.44 6.78
N SER A 178 6.10 -13.58 6.13
CA SER A 178 5.84 -12.22 6.59
C SER A 178 4.94 -12.19 7.83
N HIS A 179 3.97 -13.11 7.94
CA HIS A 179 3.15 -13.30 9.13
C HIS A 179 4.00 -13.77 10.31
N LEU A 180 4.85 -14.78 10.11
CA LEU A 180 5.78 -15.27 11.13
C LEU A 180 6.70 -14.15 11.64
N ARG A 181 7.34 -13.41 10.73
CA ARG A 181 8.20 -12.27 11.08
C ARG A 181 7.48 -11.17 11.86
N ARG A 182 6.21 -10.89 11.56
CA ARG A 182 5.42 -9.91 12.31
C ARG A 182 5.11 -10.40 13.71
N ASN A 183 4.69 -11.65 13.84
CA ASN A 183 4.36 -12.26 15.13
C ASN A 183 5.59 -12.27 16.05
N GLN A 184 6.77 -12.69 15.56
CA GLN A 184 7.98 -12.67 16.38
C GLN A 184 8.33 -11.30 16.90
N ARG A 185 8.28 -10.27 16.05
CA ARG A 185 8.60 -8.89 16.48
C ARG A 185 7.63 -8.38 17.55
N ARG A 186 6.36 -8.78 17.45
CA ARG A 186 5.32 -8.39 18.43
C ARG A 186 5.56 -9.05 19.78
N ILE A 187 5.98 -10.30 19.75
CA ILE A 187 6.28 -11.13 20.91
C ILE A 187 7.57 -10.70 21.60
N SER A 188 8.66 -10.57 20.85
CA SER A 188 10.01 -10.38 21.42
C SER A 188 10.37 -8.92 21.62
N GLY A 189 9.63 -7.99 21.00
CA GLY A 189 9.97 -6.57 20.95
C GLY A 189 11.21 -6.26 20.11
N ARG A 190 11.89 -7.26 19.53
CA ARG A 190 13.15 -7.09 18.78
C ARG A 190 12.87 -6.93 17.28
N LYS A 191 13.58 -6.00 16.62
CA LYS A 191 13.51 -5.80 15.17
C LYS A 191 14.12 -6.98 14.39
N SER A 192 15.19 -7.57 14.94
CA SER A 192 15.87 -8.71 14.35
C SER A 192 14.95 -9.93 14.33
N THR A 193 14.91 -10.59 13.18
CA THR A 193 14.23 -11.89 13.00
C THR A 193 15.26 -12.97 12.66
N ALA A 194 16.51 -12.81 13.12
CA ALA A 194 17.54 -13.84 12.94
C ALA A 194 17.15 -15.14 13.64
N GLU A 195 16.60 -15.04 14.86
CA GLU A 195 16.04 -16.17 15.62
C GLU A 195 14.93 -16.91 14.84
N LEU A 196 14.24 -16.27 13.88
CA LEU A 196 13.26 -16.94 13.01
C LEU A 196 13.88 -17.81 11.92
N ARG A 197 15.16 -17.61 11.59
CA ARG A 197 15.90 -18.46 10.65
C ARG A 197 16.29 -19.78 11.33
N ASP A 198 16.63 -19.71 12.61
CA ASP A 198 17.10 -20.85 13.39
C ASP A 198 15.95 -21.56 14.14
N PHE A 199 14.90 -20.80 14.53
CA PHE A 199 13.73 -21.27 15.30
C PHE A 199 12.38 -21.07 14.57
N GLY A 200 12.37 -20.79 13.26
CA GLY A 200 11.13 -20.52 12.52
C GLY A 200 10.10 -21.66 12.54
N GLN A 201 10.59 -22.89 12.61
CA GLN A 201 9.80 -24.11 12.80
C GLN A 201 9.30 -24.31 14.23
N TYR A 202 9.86 -23.56 15.19
CA TYR A 202 9.61 -23.67 16.63
C TYR A 202 8.85 -22.46 17.20
N GLN A 203 8.50 -21.45 16.41
CA GLN A 203 7.75 -20.29 16.89
C GLN A 203 6.26 -20.55 17.11
N VAL A 204 5.81 -21.77 16.81
CA VAL A 204 4.59 -22.36 17.40
C VAL A 204 4.74 -22.50 18.92
N LEU A 205 5.96 -22.43 19.49
CA LEU A 205 6.25 -22.45 20.92
C LEU A 205 6.00 -21.13 21.69
N PHE A 206 4.99 -20.35 21.32
CA PHE A 206 4.05 -19.95 22.38
C PHE A 206 3.20 -21.19 22.69
N PHE A 207 3.81 -22.23 23.27
CA PHE A 207 3.07 -23.43 23.68
C PHE A 207 2.29 -23.08 24.92
N ALA A 208 1.11 -22.52 24.68
CA ALA A 208 -0.02 -22.99 25.44
C ALA A 208 -0.41 -24.32 24.80
N GLU A 209 -0.17 -25.43 25.51
CA GLU A 209 -0.56 -26.78 25.06
C GLU A 209 -2.09 -26.93 25.00
N SER A 210 -2.82 -25.98 25.60
CA SER A 210 -4.28 -25.84 25.54
C SER A 210 -4.70 -24.38 25.69
N GLU A 211 -5.94 -24.07 25.29
CA GLU A 211 -6.55 -22.75 25.52
C GLU A 211 -6.52 -22.33 27.00
N GLN A 212 -6.71 -23.29 27.92
CA GLN A 212 -6.64 -23.00 29.36
C GLN A 212 -5.26 -22.50 29.79
N MET A 213 -4.18 -23.08 29.25
CA MET A 213 -2.81 -22.66 29.59
C MET A 213 -2.53 -21.23 29.09
N LEU A 214 -3.01 -20.88 27.90
CA LEU A 214 -2.91 -19.53 27.36
C LEU A 214 -3.66 -18.53 28.24
N LEU A 215 -4.88 -18.88 28.65
CA LEU A 215 -5.71 -18.03 29.49
C LEU A 215 -5.06 -17.80 30.86
N THR A 216 -4.44 -18.82 31.46
CA THR A 216 -3.70 -18.69 32.73
C THR A 216 -2.53 -17.72 32.57
N GLN A 217 -1.72 -17.86 31.53
CA GLN A 217 -0.60 -16.94 31.26
C GLN A 217 -1.07 -15.50 31.00
N ILE A 218 -2.18 -15.31 30.28
CA ILE A 218 -2.75 -13.97 30.07
C ILE A 218 -3.27 -13.36 31.37
N ARG A 219 -3.85 -14.17 32.27
CA ARG A 219 -4.38 -13.73 33.57
C ARG A 219 -3.30 -13.28 34.56
N GLU A 220 -2.05 -13.72 34.38
CA GLU A 220 -0.91 -13.27 35.19
C GLU A 220 -0.54 -11.81 34.94
N VAL A 221 -0.96 -11.22 33.80
CA VAL A 221 -0.70 -9.82 33.48
C VAL A 221 -1.71 -8.92 34.19
N PRO A 222 -1.29 -8.02 35.10
CA PRO A 222 -2.20 -7.10 35.75
C PRO A 222 -2.90 -6.19 34.72
N VAL A 223 -4.24 -6.11 34.79
CA VAL A 223 -5.06 -5.34 33.83
C VAL A 223 -4.63 -3.86 33.77
N ALA A 224 -4.21 -3.28 34.90
CA ALA A 224 -3.72 -1.90 34.95
C ALA A 224 -2.41 -1.69 34.17
N GLU A 225 -1.49 -2.65 34.23
CA GLU A 225 -0.24 -2.62 33.48
C GLU A 225 -0.48 -2.84 32.00
N TYR A 226 -1.33 -3.81 31.64
CA TYR A 226 -1.79 -4.02 30.28
C TYR A 226 -2.37 -2.74 29.67
N ASN A 227 -3.29 -2.07 30.38
CA ASN A 227 -3.92 -0.84 29.90
C ASN A 227 -2.91 0.30 29.73
N THR A 228 -1.96 0.44 30.66
CA THR A 228 -0.87 1.42 30.54
C THR A 228 -0.03 1.18 29.29
N GLN A 229 0.39 -0.06 29.06
CA GLN A 229 1.18 -0.42 27.89
C GLN A 229 0.37 -0.30 26.58
N ARG A 230 -0.93 -0.63 26.61
CA ARG A 230 -1.82 -0.49 25.46
C ARG A 230 -2.04 0.97 25.07
N ARG A 231 -2.08 1.90 26.04
CA ARG A 231 -2.11 3.35 25.79
C ARG A 231 -0.80 3.84 25.20
N ARG A 232 0.35 3.46 25.78
CA ARG A 232 1.68 3.80 25.23
C ARG A 232 1.82 3.34 23.79
N LEU A 233 1.47 2.08 23.53
CA LEU A 233 1.46 1.51 22.19
C LEU A 233 0.50 2.26 21.26
N ALA A 234 -0.68 2.67 21.73
CA ALA A 234 -1.60 3.48 20.92
C ALA A 234 -1.02 4.86 20.57
N MET A 235 -0.32 5.52 21.49
CA MET A 235 0.37 6.80 21.24
C MET A 235 1.51 6.62 20.23
N ASP A 236 2.31 5.56 20.37
CA ASP A 236 3.40 5.24 19.44
C ASP A 236 2.89 4.82 18.05
N GLU A 237 1.71 4.20 17.99
CA GLU A 237 1.06 3.78 16.75
C GLU A 237 0.29 4.93 16.07
N ALA A 238 -0.09 5.99 16.79
CA ALA A 238 -0.92 7.07 16.26
C ALA A 238 -0.38 7.67 14.94
N PRO A 239 0.93 7.97 14.79
CA PRO A 239 1.46 8.42 13.50
C PRO A 239 1.31 7.39 12.38
N ARG A 240 1.44 6.10 12.68
CA ARG A 240 1.28 5.00 11.71
C ARG A 240 -0.19 4.81 11.33
N GLN A 241 -1.09 4.93 12.29
CA GLN A 241 -2.53 4.86 12.05
C GLN A 241 -3.00 6.04 11.20
N GLN A 242 -2.47 7.24 11.43
CA GLN A 242 -2.78 8.40 10.61
C GLN A 242 -2.33 8.18 9.16
N LYS A 243 -1.10 7.70 8.95
CA LYS A 243 -0.62 7.32 7.60
C LYS A 243 -1.48 6.23 6.98
N HIS A 244 -1.89 5.23 7.76
CA HIS A 244 -2.76 4.16 7.27
C HIS A 244 -4.12 4.69 6.81
N ARG A 245 -4.76 5.55 7.60
CA ARG A 245 -6.01 6.24 7.24
C ARG A 245 -5.83 7.08 5.99
N LEU A 246 -4.77 7.87 5.94
CA LEU A 246 -4.41 8.69 4.78
C LEU A 246 -4.23 7.83 3.51
N HIS A 247 -3.63 6.64 3.61
CA HIS A 247 -3.44 5.74 2.45
C HIS A 247 -4.72 5.07 1.99
N ARG A 248 -5.65 4.78 2.91
CA ARG A 248 -6.87 4.01 2.63
C ARG A 248 -8.06 4.90 2.27
N HIS A 249 -8.17 6.05 2.91
CA HIS A 249 -9.25 7.01 2.76
C HIS A 249 -8.69 8.44 2.68
N PRO A 250 -7.96 8.78 1.59
CA PRO A 250 -7.26 10.05 1.47
C PRO A 250 -8.22 11.25 1.53
N VAL A 251 -9.34 11.18 0.81
CA VAL A 251 -10.35 12.25 0.75
C VAL A 251 -10.90 12.58 2.13
N THR A 252 -11.47 11.59 2.82
CA THR A 252 -12.12 11.79 4.13
C THR A 252 -11.11 12.19 5.19
N THR A 253 -9.89 11.66 5.14
CA THR A 253 -8.82 12.01 6.10
C THR A 253 -8.42 13.48 5.95
N ILE A 254 -8.24 13.97 4.72
CA ILE A 254 -7.84 15.36 4.47
C ILE A 254 -9.00 16.32 4.74
N GLN A 255 -10.23 15.98 4.33
CA GLN A 255 -11.43 16.76 4.67
C GLN A 255 -11.59 16.91 6.18
N ALA A 256 -11.37 15.86 6.96
CA ALA A 256 -11.44 15.93 8.42
C ALA A 256 -10.39 16.88 9.01
N LEU A 257 -9.15 16.85 8.50
CA LEU A 257 -8.10 17.78 8.94
C LEU A 257 -8.44 19.23 8.57
N VAL A 258 -8.99 19.42 7.38
CA VAL A 258 -9.40 20.75 6.90
C VAL A 258 -10.59 21.28 7.70
N ALA A 259 -11.59 20.45 8.01
CA ALA A 259 -12.71 20.84 8.86
C ALA A 259 -12.25 21.26 10.27
N GLN A 260 -11.35 20.49 10.88
CA GLN A 260 -10.74 20.85 12.17
C GLN A 260 -9.96 22.17 12.09
N HIS A 261 -9.28 22.43 10.97
CA HIS A 261 -8.58 23.69 10.75
C HIS A 261 -9.55 24.87 10.72
N THR A 262 -10.64 24.74 9.96
CA THR A 262 -11.67 25.77 9.81
C THR A 262 -12.40 26.05 11.12
N GLU A 263 -12.70 25.01 11.91
CA GLU A 263 -13.30 25.15 13.24
C GLU A 263 -12.39 25.94 14.18
N LEU A 264 -11.09 25.61 14.20
CA LEU A 264 -10.09 26.32 15.00
C LEU A 264 -9.98 27.79 14.59
N LEU A 265 -9.95 28.09 13.28
CA LEU A 265 -9.94 29.47 12.79
C LEU A 265 -11.21 30.22 13.21
N THR A 266 -12.39 29.60 13.12
CA THR A 266 -13.66 30.21 13.53
C THR A 266 -13.66 30.58 15.02
N VAL A 267 -13.10 29.71 15.87
CA VAL A 267 -12.96 30.00 17.31
C VAL A 267 -11.99 31.17 17.55
N LEU A 268 -10.87 31.22 16.83
CA LEU A 268 -9.91 32.31 16.93
C LEU A 268 -10.48 33.65 16.43
N GLU A 269 -11.20 33.65 15.30
CA GLU A 269 -11.90 34.82 14.75
C GLU A 269 -12.90 35.38 15.77
N PHE A 270 -13.71 34.51 16.38
CA PHE A 270 -14.69 34.91 17.39
C PHE A 270 -14.05 35.43 18.69
N GLN A 271 -12.87 34.92 19.05
CA GLN A 271 -12.09 35.44 20.18
C GLN A 271 -11.45 36.80 19.86
N ALA A 272 -10.95 36.99 18.63
CA ALA A 272 -10.34 38.24 18.19
C ALA A 272 -11.36 39.40 18.09
N LEU A 273 -12.61 39.11 17.73
CA LEU A 273 -13.70 40.10 17.65
C LEU A 273 -14.27 40.52 19.02
N LYS A 274 -13.88 39.83 20.10
CA LYS A 274 -14.34 40.13 21.49
C LYS A 274 -13.40 41.06 22.25
N TYR A 275 -12.29 41.46 21.66
CA TYR A 275 -11.32 42.42 22.20
C TYR A 275 -11.22 43.63 21.28
#